data_AF-A0A2V7PVA8-F1
#
_entry.id   AF-A0A2V7PVA8-F1
#
_cell.length_a   1.000
_cell.length_b   1.000
_cell.length_c   1.000
_cell.angle_alpha   90.00
_cell.angle_beta   90.00
_cell.angle_gamma   90.00
#
_symmetry.space_group_name_H-M   'P 1'
#
loop_
_entity.id
_entity.type
_entity.pdbx_description
1 polymer ?
#
loop_
_entity_poly.entity_id
_entity_poly.type
_entity_poly.pdbx_seq_one_letter_code
_entity_poly.pdbx_strand_id
1 'polypeptide(L)'
;MTDSLSVPTATSFREITVDVLDARRRELNAQLAAGGKKISYTHLIGYAIARAARELPVMTQAFRDVDGKPHRFDPHAVNLGLAVDVEKKDGSHALVVPVIKHAEGMDFATFHATYEALVDKARTNKLVPDDFAGATITLTNPGTIGTVASVPRLMKGQGSIIATGAIRTIGGMKVMTISSTYDHRIIQGAESGLFLRRLDDLLQGADGFYGSVFESLGISGLGARDSGIGTATGRALPSPEPLTPSPDLKHVAAAMALVKAIRNFGHMAARLDPLGADPPGDPALDPGPLGLTPEIMARIPADLLRIYVPGRTLAEAYPRLQETYCGTIAYEVEHIGSHQERLWLRQVIESGEHRKPLTPERKRKLLARLTAVETLERFLHKAYLGQKRFSIEGLDTLVPMLDETIELAGTSGARRVVLGMAHRGRLNVLAHVVGLPYETIFAEFEGGRHVEGTLTPEGGTGDVKYHHGADGVYQTAAG
;
A
#
# COMPACT_ATOMS: atom_id res chain seq x y z
N MET A 1 38.10 -8.17 26.13
CA MET A 1 37.28 -8.10 24.90
C MET A 1 37.49 -9.29 23.93
N THR A 2 38.53 -10.12 24.12
CA THR A 2 38.77 -11.34 23.31
C THR A 2 37.88 -12.52 23.70
N ASP A 3 37.32 -12.54 24.92
CA ASP A 3 36.51 -13.66 25.41
C ASP A 3 35.24 -13.95 24.62
N SER A 4 34.66 -12.96 23.94
CA SER A 4 33.47 -13.19 23.10
C SER A 4 33.79 -13.93 21.80
N LEU A 5 35.06 -13.93 21.35
CA LEU A 5 35.46 -14.57 20.09
C LEU A 5 35.30 -16.09 20.12
N SER A 6 35.31 -16.69 21.32
CA SER A 6 35.21 -18.13 21.49
C SER A 6 33.79 -18.64 21.74
N VAL A 7 32.77 -17.78 21.64
CA VAL A 7 31.37 -18.16 21.86
C VAL A 7 30.70 -18.34 20.51
N PRO A 8 30.38 -19.57 20.07
CA PRO A 8 29.65 -19.81 18.84
C PRO A 8 28.20 -19.33 19.01
N THR A 9 27.89 -18.19 18.42
CA THR A 9 26.55 -17.60 18.50
C THR A 9 25.72 -17.91 17.27
N ALA A 10 24.42 -18.11 17.48
CA ALA A 10 23.41 -17.99 16.43
C ALA A 10 22.40 -16.91 16.82
N THR A 11 21.66 -16.41 15.84
CA THR A 11 20.70 -15.34 16.05
C THR A 11 19.37 -15.67 15.39
N SER A 12 18.30 -15.57 16.19
CA SER A 12 16.92 -15.63 15.71
C SER A 12 16.34 -14.22 15.69
N PHE A 13 15.49 -13.94 14.71
CA PHE A 13 14.78 -12.67 14.58
C PHE A 13 13.27 -12.92 14.65
N ARG A 14 12.55 -11.97 15.24
CA ARG A 14 11.09 -11.89 15.19
C ARG A 14 10.70 -10.44 14.98
N GLU A 15 9.83 -10.19 14.03
CA GLU A 15 9.15 -8.91 13.91
C GLU A 15 7.89 -8.96 14.77
N ILE A 16 7.69 -7.94 15.61
CA ILE A 16 6.51 -7.80 16.46
C ILE A 16 5.78 -6.51 16.14
N THR A 17 4.45 -6.54 16.24
CA THR A 17 3.61 -5.34 16.20
C THR A 17 3.70 -4.62 17.54
N VAL A 18 3.72 -3.30 17.48
CA VAL A 18 3.95 -2.44 18.65
C VAL A 18 2.65 -1.73 19.09
N ASP A 19 1.53 -1.95 18.40
CA ASP A 19 0.29 -1.20 18.64
C ASP A 19 -0.26 -1.43 20.05
N VAL A 20 -0.33 -2.68 20.52
CA VAL A 20 -0.76 -2.99 21.90
C VAL A 20 0.22 -2.40 22.91
N LEU A 21 1.52 -2.62 22.71
CA LEU A 21 2.57 -2.09 23.58
C LEU A 21 2.54 -0.56 23.65
N ASP A 22 2.37 0.14 22.53
CA ASP A 22 2.26 1.60 22.45
C ASP A 22 0.98 2.11 23.13
N ALA A 23 -0.16 1.50 22.84
CA ALA A 23 -1.44 1.87 23.44
C ALA A 23 -1.41 1.72 24.96
N ARG A 24 -0.98 0.57 25.47
CA ARG A 24 -0.91 0.30 26.92
C ARG A 24 0.14 1.17 27.61
N ARG A 25 1.30 1.42 26.98
CA ARG A 25 2.29 2.35 27.54
C ARG A 25 1.76 3.78 27.61
N ARG A 26 1.00 4.23 26.62
CA ARG A 26 0.37 5.58 26.62
C ARG A 26 -0.67 5.69 27.72
N GLU A 27 -1.53 4.70 27.84
CA GLU A 27 -2.54 4.61 28.90
C GLU A 27 -1.90 4.66 30.30
N LEU A 28 -0.87 3.84 30.53
CA LEU A 28 -0.12 3.80 31.78
C LEU A 28 0.50 5.17 32.13
N ASN A 29 1.17 5.80 31.15
CA ASN A 29 1.78 7.11 31.34
C ASN A 29 0.77 8.24 31.56
N ALA A 30 -0.41 8.16 30.94
CA ALA A 30 -1.47 9.14 31.16
C ALA A 30 -1.95 9.11 32.62
N GLN A 31 -2.07 7.91 33.21
CA GLN A 31 -2.50 7.74 34.59
C GLN A 31 -1.39 8.07 35.61
N LEU A 32 -0.13 7.93 35.22
CA LEU A 32 1.04 8.27 36.05
C LEU A 32 1.48 9.74 35.94
N ALA A 33 0.86 10.54 35.07
CA ALA A 33 1.29 11.92 34.77
C ALA A 33 1.37 12.80 36.03
N ALA A 34 0.44 12.64 36.97
CA ALA A 34 0.42 13.40 38.22
C ALA A 34 1.54 13.01 39.21
N GLY A 35 2.09 11.79 39.09
CA GLY A 35 3.12 11.25 39.98
C GLY A 35 4.55 11.40 39.46
N GLY A 36 4.77 12.03 38.31
CA GLY A 36 6.08 12.26 37.70
C GLY A 36 6.82 11.00 37.22
N LYS A 37 6.22 9.81 37.36
CA LYS A 37 6.79 8.53 36.88
C LYS A 37 6.49 8.35 35.39
N LYS A 38 7.50 7.92 34.62
CA LYS A 38 7.37 7.68 33.18
C LYS A 38 7.86 6.28 32.82
N ILE A 39 7.00 5.52 32.17
CA ILE A 39 7.27 4.16 31.73
C ILE A 39 7.71 4.17 30.27
N SER A 40 8.92 3.63 30.02
CA SER A 40 9.51 3.48 28.70
C SER A 40 9.12 2.14 28.05
N TYR A 41 9.36 1.99 26.74
CA TYR A 41 9.21 0.68 26.08
C TYR A 41 10.17 -0.36 26.68
N THR A 42 11.40 0.04 27.01
CA THR A 42 12.41 -0.87 27.57
C THR A 42 12.05 -1.37 28.96
N HIS A 43 11.27 -0.61 29.76
CA HIS A 43 10.77 -1.12 31.05
C HIS A 43 9.83 -2.30 30.84
N LEU A 44 8.86 -2.15 29.92
CA LEU A 44 7.88 -3.20 29.62
C LEU A 44 8.54 -4.40 28.95
N ILE A 45 9.44 -4.18 28.00
CA ILE A 45 10.16 -5.26 27.31
C ILE A 45 11.12 -5.98 28.27
N GLY A 46 11.86 -5.27 29.11
CA GLY A 46 12.74 -5.87 30.11
C GLY A 46 11.97 -6.75 31.09
N TYR A 47 10.82 -6.27 31.57
CA TYR A 47 9.96 -7.06 32.45
C TYR A 47 9.36 -8.29 31.74
N ALA A 48 8.94 -8.14 30.48
CA ALA A 48 8.47 -9.27 29.67
C ALA A 48 9.57 -10.31 29.42
N ILE A 49 10.83 -9.89 29.21
CA ILE A 49 11.99 -10.79 29.12
C ILE A 49 12.17 -11.54 30.44
N ALA A 50 12.09 -10.85 31.58
CA ALA A 50 12.23 -11.50 32.88
C ALA A 50 11.16 -12.59 33.11
N ARG A 51 9.91 -12.29 32.76
CA ARG A 51 8.80 -13.27 32.81
C ARG A 51 8.98 -14.43 31.83
N ALA A 52 9.33 -14.15 30.57
CA ALA A 52 9.56 -15.18 29.57
C ALA A 52 10.73 -16.10 29.97
N ALA A 53 11.80 -15.55 30.54
CA ALA A 53 12.98 -16.31 30.97
C ALA A 53 12.71 -17.20 32.20
N ARG A 54 11.77 -16.80 33.06
CA ARG A 54 11.28 -17.66 34.15
C ARG A 54 10.60 -18.92 33.63
N GLU A 55 9.86 -18.80 32.53
CA GLU A 55 9.13 -19.92 31.92
C GLU A 55 10.00 -20.76 30.97
N LEU A 56 11.00 -20.13 30.35
CA LEU A 56 11.96 -20.74 29.43
C LEU A 56 13.39 -20.54 29.97
N PRO A 57 13.75 -21.21 31.09
CA PRO A 57 15.06 -21.05 31.74
C PRO A 57 16.23 -21.47 30.85
N VAL A 58 15.98 -22.19 29.76
CA VAL A 58 17.02 -22.48 28.76
C VAL A 58 17.76 -21.23 28.28
N MET A 59 17.06 -20.10 28.15
CA MET A 59 17.66 -18.88 27.61
C MET A 59 18.60 -18.15 28.59
N THR A 60 18.59 -18.54 29.86
CA THR A 60 19.48 -18.01 30.92
C THR A 60 20.66 -18.92 31.21
N GLN A 61 20.66 -20.15 30.68
CA GLN A 61 21.71 -21.11 30.92
C GLN A 61 22.98 -20.76 30.15
N ALA A 62 24.14 -21.07 30.73
CA ALA A 62 25.43 -20.71 30.19
C ALA A 62 26.26 -21.96 29.88
N PHE A 63 27.08 -21.88 28.84
CA PHE A 63 28.10 -22.90 28.59
C PHE A 63 29.23 -22.74 29.61
N ARG A 64 29.64 -23.84 30.25
CA ARG A 64 30.86 -23.92 31.05
C ARG A 64 31.70 -25.11 30.60
N ASP A 65 33.00 -24.88 30.54
CA ASP A 65 33.96 -25.96 30.45
C ASP A 65 34.35 -26.34 31.88
N VAL A 66 34.12 -27.60 32.26
CA VAL A 66 34.55 -28.16 33.55
C VAL A 66 35.43 -29.35 33.22
N ASP A 67 36.72 -29.24 33.54
CA ASP A 67 37.73 -30.28 33.29
C ASP A 67 37.80 -30.77 31.83
N GLY A 68 37.70 -29.85 30.87
CA GLY A 68 37.75 -30.14 29.43
C GLY A 68 36.45 -30.72 28.86
N LYS A 69 35.38 -30.77 29.66
CA LYS A 69 34.07 -31.28 29.23
C LYS A 69 33.05 -30.14 29.11
N PRO A 70 32.25 -30.13 28.02
CA PRO A 70 31.20 -29.15 27.85
C PRO A 70 30.04 -29.43 28.82
N HIS A 71 29.70 -28.45 29.66
CA HIS A 71 28.57 -28.49 30.56
C HIS A 71 27.60 -27.34 30.30
N ARG A 72 26.31 -27.65 30.41
CA ARG A 72 25.22 -26.68 30.47
C ARG A 72 25.00 -26.31 31.93
N PHE A 73 25.30 -25.06 32.29
CA PHE A 73 25.15 -24.55 33.65
C PHE A 73 23.84 -23.78 33.77
N ASP A 74 23.01 -24.16 34.74
CA ASP A 74 21.78 -23.47 35.10
C ASP A 74 22.00 -22.58 36.33
N PRO A 75 21.94 -21.25 36.17
CA PRO A 75 22.06 -20.32 37.30
C PRO A 75 20.84 -20.34 38.23
N HIS A 76 19.72 -20.96 37.83
CA HIS A 76 18.44 -20.96 38.54
C HIS A 76 17.93 -19.55 38.91
N ALA A 77 18.31 -18.54 38.13
CA ALA A 77 17.93 -17.14 38.33
C ALA A 77 17.90 -16.39 37.00
N VAL A 78 17.00 -15.40 36.91
CA VAL A 78 16.93 -14.45 35.80
C VAL A 78 17.59 -13.15 36.25
N ASN A 79 18.90 -13.07 36.03
CA ASN A 79 19.66 -11.86 36.29
C ASN A 79 19.75 -11.06 34.98
N LEU A 80 18.88 -10.06 34.84
CA LEU A 80 18.72 -9.30 33.61
C LEU A 80 19.78 -8.19 33.52
N GLY A 81 20.75 -8.37 32.63
CA GLY A 81 21.67 -7.31 32.22
C GLY A 81 20.97 -6.24 31.40
N LEU A 82 21.26 -4.97 31.66
CA LEU A 82 20.69 -3.83 30.96
C LEU A 82 21.78 -3.03 30.28
N ALA A 83 21.85 -3.04 28.95
CA ALA A 83 22.82 -2.24 28.24
C ALA A 83 22.41 -0.75 28.28
N VAL A 84 23.16 0.04 29.05
CA VAL A 84 22.97 1.49 29.19
C VAL A 84 24.11 2.20 28.48
N ASP A 85 23.75 3.09 27.55
CA ASP A 85 24.68 4.02 26.95
C ASP A 85 24.91 5.22 27.87
N VAL A 86 26.16 5.45 28.26
CA VAL A 86 26.55 6.53 29.17
C VAL A 86 27.51 7.47 28.44
N GLU A 87 27.07 8.71 28.25
CA GLU A 87 27.91 9.78 27.73
C GLU A 87 28.88 10.25 28.82
N LYS A 88 30.17 10.25 28.50
CA LYS A 88 31.24 10.76 29.37
C LYS A 88 31.39 12.27 29.20
N LYS A 89 32.07 12.91 30.15
CA LYS A 89 32.34 14.37 30.14
C LYS A 89 33.09 14.86 28.91
N ASP A 90 33.80 13.99 28.21
CA ASP A 90 34.54 14.28 26.98
C ASP A 90 33.70 14.10 25.70
N GLY A 91 32.40 13.83 25.84
CA GLY A 91 31.48 13.56 24.72
C GLY A 91 31.62 12.15 24.14
N SER A 92 32.50 11.30 24.68
CA SER A 92 32.60 9.89 24.28
C SER A 92 31.51 9.05 24.97
N HIS A 93 31.03 8.03 24.27
CA HIS A 93 30.01 7.12 24.79
C HIS A 93 30.66 5.83 25.31
N ALA A 94 30.15 5.32 26.44
CA ALA A 94 30.52 4.02 26.97
C ALA A 94 29.27 3.19 27.27
N LEU A 95 29.28 1.95 26.78
CA LEU A 95 28.26 0.98 27.11
C LEU A 95 28.61 0.28 28.44
N VAL A 96 27.71 0.38 29.40
CA VAL A 96 27.79 -0.34 30.68
C VAL A 96 26.58 -1.26 30.81
N VAL A 97 26.76 -2.42 31.44
CA VAL A 97 25.70 -3.44 31.57
C VAL A 97 25.47 -3.79 33.04
N PRO A 98 24.79 -2.94 33.83
CA PRO A 98 24.35 -3.31 35.16
C PRO A 98 23.30 -4.44 35.13
N VAL A 99 23.14 -5.16 36.23
CA VAL A 99 22.34 -6.38 36.32
C VAL A 99 21.24 -6.24 37.37
N ILE A 100 19.98 -6.40 36.95
CA ILE A 100 18.85 -6.63 37.86
C ILE A 100 18.91 -8.10 38.29
N LYS A 101 19.28 -8.35 39.55
CA LYS A 101 19.34 -9.70 40.12
C LYS A 101 17.94 -10.22 40.46
N HIS A 102 17.70 -11.51 40.26
CA HIS A 102 16.43 -12.18 40.60
C HIS A 102 15.17 -11.52 40.02
N ALA A 103 15.25 -11.08 38.76
CA ALA A 103 14.15 -10.38 38.10
C ALA A 103 12.88 -11.25 37.95
N GLU A 104 13.01 -12.59 37.99
CA GLU A 104 11.90 -13.55 37.92
C GLU A 104 10.91 -13.46 39.09
N GLY A 105 11.36 -12.94 40.23
CA GLY A 105 10.59 -12.83 41.46
C GLY A 105 9.99 -11.45 41.71
N MET A 106 10.29 -10.46 40.85
CA MET A 106 9.83 -9.09 41.03
C MET A 106 8.44 -8.89 40.41
N ASP A 107 7.58 -8.10 41.05
CA ASP A 107 6.48 -7.44 40.37
C ASP A 107 6.99 -6.26 39.52
N PHE A 108 6.14 -5.69 38.68
CA PHE A 108 6.58 -4.63 37.77
C PHE A 108 7.02 -3.35 38.51
N ALA A 109 6.37 -3.01 39.63
CA ALA A 109 6.76 -1.84 40.43
C ALA A 109 8.17 -1.97 41.02
N THR A 110 8.49 -3.13 41.60
CA THR A 110 9.82 -3.43 42.15
C THR A 110 10.87 -3.51 41.04
N PHE A 111 10.53 -4.17 39.92
CA PHE A 111 11.39 -4.25 38.74
C PHE A 111 11.72 -2.86 38.21
N HIS A 112 10.72 -1.99 38.03
CA HIS A 112 10.88 -0.63 37.56
C HIS A 112 11.75 0.22 38.50
N ALA A 113 11.49 0.17 39.81
CA ALA A 113 12.30 0.90 40.78
C ALA A 113 13.77 0.45 40.76
N THR A 114 14.01 -0.85 40.64
CA THR A 114 15.37 -1.43 40.54
C THR A 114 16.05 -1.02 39.24
N TYR A 115 15.31 -1.05 38.12
CA TYR A 115 15.77 -0.59 36.81
C TYR A 115 16.24 0.87 36.86
N GLU A 116 15.38 1.78 37.33
CA GLU A 116 15.71 3.21 37.40
C GLU A 116 16.90 3.47 38.33
N ALA A 117 16.98 2.80 39.48
CA ALA A 117 18.11 2.94 40.39
C ALA A 117 19.45 2.55 39.73
N LEU A 118 19.47 1.48 38.93
CA LEU A 118 20.67 1.06 38.20
C LEU A 118 21.02 2.01 37.04
N VAL A 119 20.02 2.50 36.30
CA VAL A 119 20.23 3.49 35.24
C VAL A 119 20.76 4.81 35.79
N ASP A 120 20.23 5.26 36.93
CA ASP A 120 20.72 6.47 37.61
C ASP A 120 22.15 6.28 38.14
N LYS A 121 22.48 5.13 38.73
CA LYS A 121 23.86 4.81 39.09
C LYS A 121 24.78 4.77 37.87
N ALA A 122 24.33 4.23 36.73
CA ALA A 122 25.10 4.18 35.49
C ALA A 122 25.42 5.60 34.99
N ARG A 123 24.41 6.46 34.89
CA ARG A 123 24.54 7.86 34.44
C ARG A 123 25.36 8.73 35.39
N THR A 124 25.26 8.47 36.70
CA THR A 124 26.00 9.22 37.74
C THR A 124 27.35 8.60 38.08
N ASN A 125 27.76 7.55 37.37
CA ASN A 125 29.01 6.82 37.58
C ASN A 125 29.20 6.30 39.03
N LYS A 126 28.12 5.73 39.60
CA LYS A 126 28.05 5.17 40.96
C LYS A 126 27.83 3.66 40.99
N LEU A 127 27.98 2.97 39.85
CA LEU A 127 27.90 1.51 39.80
C LEU A 127 29.09 0.88 40.54
N VAL A 128 28.81 -0.12 41.37
CA VAL A 128 29.83 -0.90 42.07
C VAL A 128 30.12 -2.22 41.34
N PRO A 129 31.26 -2.90 41.58
CA PRO A 129 31.59 -4.15 40.88
C PRO A 129 30.49 -5.22 40.92
N ASP A 130 29.77 -5.32 42.04
CA ASP A 130 28.66 -6.27 42.21
C ASP A 130 27.44 -5.97 41.31
N ASP A 131 27.26 -4.71 40.88
CA ASP A 131 26.19 -4.33 39.96
C ASP A 131 26.41 -4.90 38.54
N PHE A 132 27.62 -5.37 38.20
CA PHE A 132 27.96 -5.94 36.87
C PHE A 132 27.98 -7.47 36.85
N ALA A 133 27.92 -8.11 38.01
CA ALA A 133 28.17 -9.53 38.14
C ALA A 133 26.92 -10.38 37.88
N GLY A 134 27.11 -11.50 37.18
CA GLY A 134 26.13 -12.59 37.15
C GLY A 134 24.95 -12.42 36.20
N ALA A 135 25.05 -11.57 35.17
CA ALA A 135 24.04 -11.50 34.11
C ALA A 135 23.84 -12.87 33.46
N THR A 136 22.59 -13.32 33.36
CA THR A 136 22.23 -14.60 32.72
C THR A 136 21.58 -14.38 31.35
N ILE A 137 20.88 -13.25 31.19
CA ILE A 137 20.30 -12.76 29.95
C ILE A 137 20.45 -11.24 29.91
N THR A 138 20.65 -10.64 28.72
CA THR A 138 20.85 -9.20 28.60
C THR A 138 19.84 -8.57 27.64
N LEU A 139 19.29 -7.40 27.98
CA LEU A 139 18.53 -6.53 27.07
C LEU A 139 19.45 -5.41 26.56
N THR A 140 19.46 -5.18 25.24
CA THR A 140 20.08 -4.01 24.62
C THR A 140 19.09 -3.33 23.67
N ASN A 141 19.11 -2.00 23.62
CA ASN A 141 18.17 -1.22 22.80
C ASN A 141 18.89 -0.24 21.85
N PRO A 142 19.51 -0.73 20.76
CA PRO A 142 20.07 0.15 19.74
C PRO A 142 18.99 0.85 18.89
N GLY A 143 17.70 0.52 19.07
CA GLY A 143 16.59 1.18 18.40
C GLY A 143 16.45 2.67 18.73
N THR A 144 16.95 3.14 19.88
CA THR A 144 16.94 4.57 20.25
C THR A 144 17.76 5.44 19.31
N ILE A 145 18.76 4.87 18.65
CA ILE A 145 19.64 5.53 17.67
C ILE A 145 19.28 5.16 16.22
N GLY A 146 18.08 4.61 15.99
CA GLY A 146 17.59 4.28 14.64
C GLY A 146 18.03 2.92 14.09
N THR A 147 18.71 2.09 14.89
CA THR A 147 19.14 0.75 14.45
C THR A 147 17.95 -0.17 14.28
N VAL A 148 17.80 -0.74 13.09
CA VAL A 148 16.68 -1.61 12.71
C VAL A 148 16.67 -2.95 13.44
N ALA A 149 17.83 -3.61 13.46
CA ALA A 149 18.05 -4.89 14.10
C ALA A 149 19.55 -4.96 14.46
N SER A 150 19.88 -5.70 15.51
CA SER A 150 21.26 -5.83 15.97
C SER A 150 21.60 -7.28 16.25
N VAL A 151 22.83 -7.67 15.94
CA VAL A 151 23.37 -8.99 16.28
C VAL A 151 24.46 -8.76 17.34
N PRO A 152 24.07 -8.59 18.62
CA PRO A 152 25.02 -8.31 19.68
C PRO A 152 25.95 -9.50 19.88
N ARG A 153 27.23 -9.23 20.17
CA ARG A 153 28.17 -10.30 20.51
C ARG A 153 27.90 -10.81 21.93
N LEU A 154 27.60 -12.09 22.07
CA LEU A 154 27.39 -12.75 23.35
C LEU A 154 28.71 -12.83 24.14
N MET A 155 28.68 -12.54 25.45
CA MET A 155 29.84 -12.74 26.33
C MET A 155 29.78 -14.12 26.99
N LYS A 156 30.93 -14.67 27.39
CA LYS A 156 30.98 -15.89 28.20
C LYS A 156 30.16 -15.71 29.49
N GLY A 157 29.48 -16.77 29.91
CA GLY A 157 28.75 -16.82 31.19
C GLY A 157 27.29 -16.39 31.15
N GLN A 158 26.79 -15.90 30.01
CA GLN A 158 25.36 -15.62 29.77
C GLN A 158 24.83 -16.51 28.64
N GLY A 159 23.53 -16.81 28.69
CA GLY A 159 22.88 -17.64 27.68
C GLY A 159 22.51 -16.89 26.42
N SER A 160 21.98 -15.67 26.56
CA SER A 160 21.48 -14.89 25.43
C SER A 160 21.49 -13.39 25.64
N ILE A 161 21.52 -12.64 24.52
CA ILE A 161 21.27 -11.20 24.46
C ILE A 161 20.05 -10.98 23.57
N ILE A 162 19.07 -10.28 24.11
CA ILE A 162 17.89 -9.81 23.40
C ILE A 162 18.12 -8.35 23.00
N ALA A 163 18.01 -8.06 21.71
CA ALA A 163 18.13 -6.70 21.20
C ALA A 163 16.81 -6.19 20.61
N THR A 164 16.46 -4.95 20.91
CA THR A 164 15.28 -4.27 20.36
C THR A 164 15.68 -3.25 19.31
N GLY A 165 15.08 -3.37 18.14
CA GLY A 165 15.25 -2.43 17.02
C GLY A 165 14.42 -1.15 17.15
N ALA A 166 14.59 -0.25 16.18
CA ALA A 166 13.80 0.96 16.06
C ALA A 166 12.35 0.62 15.67
N ILE A 167 11.39 1.27 16.32
CA ILE A 167 9.97 1.19 15.95
C ILE A 167 9.78 1.94 14.64
N ARG A 168 9.23 1.27 13.63
CA ARG A 168 9.03 1.83 12.28
C ARG A 168 7.62 1.56 11.79
N THR A 169 7.12 2.45 10.94
CA THR A 169 5.80 2.28 10.32
C THR A 169 5.96 1.60 8.97
N ILE A 170 5.38 0.40 8.82
CA ILE A 170 5.35 -0.35 7.56
C ILE A 170 3.89 -0.64 7.25
N GLY A 171 3.38 -0.17 6.09
CA GLY A 171 1.98 -0.37 5.70
C GLY A 171 0.96 0.25 6.68
N GLY A 172 1.35 1.28 7.44
CA GLY A 172 0.52 1.90 8.47
C GLY A 172 0.55 1.22 9.84
N MET A 173 1.23 0.07 9.97
CA MET A 173 1.42 -0.63 11.25
C MET A 173 2.78 -0.27 11.86
N LYS A 174 2.83 -0.11 13.19
CA LYS A 174 4.09 0.09 13.90
C LYS A 174 4.70 -1.27 14.22
N VAL A 175 5.88 -1.53 13.69
CA VAL A 175 6.62 -2.78 13.90
C VAL A 175 8.00 -2.51 14.50
N MET A 176 8.50 -3.50 15.25
CA MET A 176 9.84 -3.52 15.80
C MET A 176 10.44 -4.91 15.63
N THR A 177 11.70 -4.99 15.21
CA THR A 177 12.43 -6.24 15.17
C THR A 177 13.05 -6.52 16.54
N ILE A 178 12.79 -7.70 17.10
CA ILE A 178 13.51 -8.23 18.27
C ILE A 178 14.39 -9.38 17.80
N SER A 179 15.65 -9.36 18.22
CA SER A 179 16.60 -10.43 17.94
C SER A 179 17.06 -11.08 19.22
N SER A 180 17.25 -12.40 19.18
CA SER A 180 17.87 -13.19 20.25
C SER A 180 19.17 -13.76 19.72
N THR A 181 20.31 -13.30 20.26
CA THR A 181 21.62 -13.90 19.98
C THR A 181 22.03 -14.77 21.16
N TYR A 182 22.30 -16.05 20.90
CA TYR A 182 22.43 -17.08 21.93
C TYR A 182 23.58 -18.03 21.63
N ASP A 183 24.09 -18.72 22.65
CA ASP A 183 25.16 -19.71 22.52
C ASP A 183 24.60 -21.00 21.89
N HIS A 184 24.93 -21.22 20.61
CA HIS A 184 24.37 -22.31 19.81
C HIS A 184 24.86 -23.70 20.23
N ARG A 185 25.78 -23.78 21.20
CA ARG A 185 26.21 -25.06 21.81
C ARG A 185 25.19 -25.62 22.79
N ILE A 186 24.43 -24.74 23.46
CA ILE A 186 23.53 -25.13 24.55
C ILE A 186 22.07 -24.70 24.35
N ILE A 187 21.83 -23.74 23.46
CA ILE A 187 20.50 -23.24 23.12
C ILE A 187 20.26 -23.51 21.64
N GLN A 188 19.15 -24.19 21.33
CA GLN A 188 18.74 -24.50 19.96
C GLN A 188 17.94 -23.36 19.33
N GLY A 189 17.95 -23.26 18.00
CA GLY A 189 17.16 -22.25 17.29
C GLY A 189 15.66 -22.31 17.56
N ALA A 190 15.12 -23.52 17.75
CA ALA A 190 13.73 -23.69 18.16
C ALA A 190 13.43 -23.10 19.54
N GLU A 191 14.34 -23.27 20.51
CA GLU A 191 14.20 -22.72 21.88
C GLU A 191 14.27 -21.19 21.85
N SER A 192 15.21 -20.62 21.10
CA SER A 192 15.27 -19.17 20.89
C SER A 192 14.04 -18.62 20.16
N GLY A 193 13.50 -19.35 19.17
CA GLY A 193 12.29 -18.96 18.47
C GLY A 193 11.04 -19.00 19.36
N LEU A 194 10.94 -20.02 20.22
CA LEU A 194 9.89 -20.13 21.25
C LEU A 194 9.99 -19.01 22.27
N PHE A 195 11.19 -18.65 22.69
CA PHE A 195 11.40 -17.52 23.59
C PHE A 195 10.94 -16.20 22.99
N LEU A 196 11.33 -15.90 21.75
CA LEU A 196 10.89 -14.68 21.06
C LEU A 196 9.38 -14.66 20.86
N ARG A 197 8.76 -15.81 20.54
CA ARG A 197 7.30 -15.94 20.47
C ARG A 197 6.65 -15.66 21.82
N ARG A 198 7.21 -16.21 22.91
CA ARG A 198 6.66 -16.01 24.24
C ARG A 198 6.75 -14.55 24.69
N LEU A 199 7.88 -13.90 24.40
CA LEU A 199 8.07 -12.47 24.62
C LEU A 199 7.03 -11.64 23.85
N ASP A 200 6.79 -11.98 22.58
CA ASP A 200 5.75 -11.35 21.76
C ASP A 200 4.36 -11.55 22.37
N ASP A 201 3.98 -12.78 22.73
CA ASP A 201 2.69 -13.08 23.36
C ASP A 201 2.45 -12.22 24.62
N LEU A 202 3.45 -12.09 25.51
CA LEU A 202 3.38 -11.22 26.69
C LEU A 202 3.21 -9.74 26.31
N LEU A 203 3.94 -9.25 25.31
CA LEU A 203 3.83 -7.87 24.84
C LEU A 203 2.50 -7.60 24.11
N GLN A 204 1.83 -8.62 23.57
CA GLN A 204 0.45 -8.52 23.09
C GLN A 204 -0.60 -8.64 24.21
N GLY A 205 -0.18 -8.88 25.46
CA GLY A 205 -1.04 -8.87 26.64
C GLY A 205 -1.42 -10.25 27.18
N ALA A 206 -0.80 -11.34 26.71
CA ALA A 206 -1.06 -12.68 27.23
C ALA A 206 -0.88 -12.76 28.76
N ASP A 207 -1.64 -13.65 29.39
CA ASP A 207 -1.61 -13.94 30.83
C ASP A 207 -1.80 -12.70 31.72
N GLY A 208 -2.67 -11.80 31.27
CA GLY A 208 -2.96 -10.55 31.96
C GLY A 208 -1.71 -9.70 32.18
N PHE A 209 -0.73 -9.74 31.25
CA PHE A 209 0.56 -9.06 31.42
C PHE A 209 0.37 -7.60 31.81
N TYR A 210 -0.44 -6.85 31.05
CA TYR A 210 -0.73 -5.45 31.36
C TYR A 210 -1.58 -5.31 32.62
N GLY A 211 -2.55 -6.20 32.86
CA GLY A 211 -3.30 -6.21 34.13
C GLY A 211 -2.37 -6.23 35.35
N SER A 212 -1.39 -7.15 35.36
CA SER A 212 -0.40 -7.26 36.44
C SER A 212 0.51 -6.02 36.56
N VAL A 213 0.84 -5.38 35.43
CA VAL A 213 1.62 -4.14 35.41
C VAL A 213 0.85 -2.99 36.06
N PHE A 214 -0.41 -2.79 35.67
CA PHE A 214 -1.28 -1.75 36.21
C PHE A 214 -1.54 -1.96 37.70
N GLU A 215 -1.85 -3.20 38.09
CA GLU A 215 -2.09 -3.58 39.49
C GLU A 215 -0.88 -3.28 40.38
N SER A 216 0.34 -3.68 39.95
CA SER A 216 1.56 -3.42 40.72
C SER A 216 1.84 -1.93 40.96
N LEU A 217 1.38 -1.05 40.07
CA LEU A 217 1.54 0.40 40.19
C LEU A 217 0.42 1.07 41.00
N GLY A 218 -0.51 0.29 41.57
CA GLY A 218 -1.63 0.80 42.35
C GLY A 218 -2.70 1.51 41.50
N ILE A 219 -2.77 1.18 40.20
CA ILE A 219 -3.71 1.79 39.27
C ILE A 219 -4.98 0.95 39.21
N SER A 220 -6.02 1.37 39.96
CA SER A 220 -7.30 0.66 40.09
C SER A 220 -8.43 1.33 39.30
N GLY A 221 -8.97 0.63 38.29
CA GLY A 221 -10.23 1.01 37.61
C GLY A 221 -10.24 0.76 36.10
N LEU A 222 -11.24 0.00 35.60
CA LEU A 222 -11.65 -0.25 34.19
C LEU A 222 -10.59 -0.64 33.13
N GLY A 223 -9.29 -0.53 33.40
CA GLY A 223 -8.19 -1.07 32.58
C GLY A 223 -8.00 -2.58 32.73
N ALA A 224 -8.69 -3.20 33.70
CA ALA A 224 -8.67 -4.63 33.99
C ALA A 224 -9.63 -5.48 33.12
N ARG A 225 -10.36 -4.87 32.18
CA ARG A 225 -11.03 -5.64 31.13
C ARG A 225 -10.01 -5.90 30.03
N ASP A 226 -9.29 -7.01 30.18
CA ASP A 226 -8.81 -7.76 29.01
C ASP A 226 -10.05 -8.01 28.14
N SER A 227 -10.16 -7.25 27.05
CA SER A 227 -11.06 -7.60 25.96
C SER A 227 -10.57 -8.98 25.53
N GLY A 228 -11.36 -10.01 25.82
CA GLY A 228 -10.93 -11.40 25.72
C GLY A 228 -10.18 -11.69 24.42
N ILE A 229 -8.85 -11.72 24.52
CA ILE A 229 -7.98 -12.55 23.70
C ILE A 229 -7.72 -13.77 24.59
N GLY A 230 -8.58 -14.77 24.42
CA GLY A 230 -8.65 -15.95 25.27
C GLY A 230 -7.33 -16.71 25.37
N THR A 231 -7.12 -17.27 26.55
CA THR A 231 -6.02 -18.12 26.98
C THR A 231 -5.69 -19.22 25.97
N ALA A 232 -4.43 -19.20 25.54
CA ALA A 232 -3.79 -20.28 24.80
C ALA A 232 -3.54 -21.48 25.73
N THR A 233 -4.28 -22.57 25.53
CA THR A 233 -3.83 -23.92 25.92
C THR A 233 -3.81 -24.79 24.66
N GLY A 234 -2.64 -25.33 24.34
CA GLY A 234 -2.45 -26.28 23.24
C GLY A 234 -2.62 -25.71 21.83
N ARG A 235 -1.82 -24.70 21.44
CA ARG A 235 -1.64 -24.43 20.01
C ARG A 235 -0.75 -25.52 19.43
N ALA A 236 -1.39 -26.58 18.92
CA ALA A 236 -0.86 -27.35 17.79
C ALA A 236 -0.18 -26.38 16.82
N LEU A 237 0.88 -26.83 16.11
CA LEU A 237 1.40 -26.12 14.94
C LEU A 237 0.20 -25.51 14.20
N PRO A 238 0.12 -24.19 14.05
CA PRO A 238 -1.12 -23.56 13.65
C PRO A 238 -1.52 -24.14 12.30
N SER A 239 -2.59 -24.94 12.29
CA SER A 239 -3.59 -24.79 11.25
C SER A 239 -3.94 -23.29 11.27
N PRO A 240 -3.74 -22.57 10.16
CA PRO A 240 -3.80 -21.12 10.15
C PRO A 240 -5.20 -20.66 10.53
N GLU A 241 -5.32 -19.85 11.57
CA GLU A 241 -6.50 -18.99 11.76
C GLU A 241 -6.05 -17.53 11.68
N PRO A 242 -6.91 -16.68 11.08
CA PRO A 242 -6.48 -15.80 10.02
C PRO A 242 -5.67 -14.62 10.56
N LEU A 243 -4.68 -14.21 9.77
CA LEU A 243 -4.09 -12.86 9.81
C LEU A 243 -5.23 -11.80 9.76
N THR A 244 -5.01 -10.49 9.64
CA THR A 244 -5.96 -9.72 8.77
C THR A 244 -6.10 -10.59 7.54
N PRO A 245 -7.21 -11.34 7.30
CA PRO A 245 -7.08 -12.69 6.74
C PRO A 245 -6.21 -12.49 5.55
N SER A 246 -4.99 -13.05 5.58
CA SER A 246 -4.10 -12.92 4.43
C SER A 246 -5.01 -13.38 3.33
N PRO A 247 -5.44 -12.47 2.45
CA PRO A 247 -6.74 -12.62 1.83
C PRO A 247 -6.74 -14.04 1.31
N ASP A 248 -7.67 -14.85 1.84
CA ASP A 248 -7.56 -16.31 1.75
C ASP A 248 -7.09 -16.59 0.33
N LEU A 249 -5.98 -17.30 0.15
CA LEU A 249 -5.27 -17.28 -1.14
C LEU A 249 -6.23 -17.56 -2.30
N LYS A 250 -7.28 -18.35 -2.01
CA LYS A 250 -8.48 -18.52 -2.84
C LYS A 250 -9.19 -17.20 -3.20
N HIS A 251 -9.59 -16.38 -2.24
CA HIS A 251 -10.20 -15.06 -2.45
C HIS A 251 -9.25 -14.05 -3.13
N VAL A 252 -7.92 -14.10 -2.91
CA VAL A 252 -6.97 -13.28 -3.72
C VAL A 252 -6.95 -13.75 -5.15
N ALA A 253 -6.83 -15.05 -5.38
CA ALA A 253 -6.84 -15.62 -6.72
C ALA A 253 -8.17 -15.31 -7.44
N ALA A 254 -9.30 -15.39 -6.72
CA ALA A 254 -10.61 -14.99 -7.19
C ALA A 254 -10.67 -13.50 -7.55
N ALA A 255 -10.12 -12.63 -6.71
CA ALA A 255 -10.02 -11.20 -6.99
C ALA A 255 -9.15 -10.90 -8.22
N MET A 256 -8.01 -11.58 -8.38
CA MET A 256 -7.16 -11.45 -9.57
C MET A 256 -7.88 -11.97 -10.83
N ALA A 257 -8.65 -13.05 -10.71
CA ALA A 257 -9.48 -13.58 -11.80
C ALA A 257 -10.58 -12.60 -12.19
N LEU A 258 -11.26 -11.97 -11.22
CA LEU A 258 -12.26 -10.93 -11.46
C LEU A 258 -11.64 -9.71 -12.15
N VAL A 259 -10.50 -9.20 -11.67
CA VAL A 259 -9.79 -8.09 -12.32
C VAL A 259 -9.41 -8.43 -13.76
N LYS A 260 -8.94 -9.67 -14.01
CA LYS A 260 -8.64 -10.14 -15.36
C LYS A 260 -9.90 -10.21 -16.23
N ALA A 261 -11.02 -10.69 -15.69
CA ALA A 261 -12.29 -10.74 -16.40
C ALA A 261 -12.78 -9.33 -16.76
N ILE A 262 -12.69 -8.37 -15.84
CA ILE A 262 -13.05 -6.97 -16.12
C ILE A 262 -12.20 -6.37 -17.25
N ARG A 263 -10.88 -6.60 -17.25
CA ARG A 263 -10.00 -6.11 -18.33
C ARG A 263 -10.30 -6.76 -19.68
N ASN A 264 -10.64 -8.05 -19.68
CA ASN A 264 -10.93 -8.80 -20.90
C ASN A 264 -12.31 -8.53 -21.46
N PHE A 265 -13.34 -8.48 -20.60
CA PHE A 265 -14.75 -8.55 -20.98
C PHE A 265 -15.58 -7.36 -20.48
N GLY A 266 -15.00 -6.39 -19.77
CA GLY A 266 -15.73 -5.21 -19.30
C GLY A 266 -16.41 -4.42 -20.42
N HIS A 267 -15.81 -4.44 -21.62
CA HIS A 267 -16.41 -3.87 -22.84
C HIS A 267 -17.81 -4.44 -23.17
N MET A 268 -18.07 -5.71 -22.83
CA MET A 268 -19.39 -6.35 -23.02
C MET A 268 -20.46 -5.78 -22.10
N ALA A 269 -20.06 -5.16 -20.99
CA ALA A 269 -20.93 -4.51 -20.02
C ALA A 269 -20.90 -2.97 -20.14
N ALA A 270 -20.18 -2.41 -21.11
CA ALA A 270 -20.10 -0.96 -21.32
C ALA A 270 -21.39 -0.42 -21.95
N ARG A 271 -21.83 0.75 -21.48
CA ARG A 271 -23.03 1.45 -21.97
C ARG A 271 -22.68 2.28 -23.20
N LEU A 272 -22.59 1.60 -24.34
CA LEU A 272 -22.18 2.20 -25.61
C LEU A 272 -23.35 2.65 -26.49
N ASP A 273 -24.53 2.06 -26.31
CA ASP A 273 -25.69 2.39 -27.15
C ASP A 273 -26.36 3.69 -26.68
N PRO A 274 -26.30 4.78 -27.47
CA PRO A 274 -26.97 6.03 -27.12
C PRO A 274 -28.50 5.92 -27.17
N LEU A 275 -29.06 4.88 -27.79
CA LEU A 275 -30.50 4.62 -27.82
C LEU A 275 -31.01 3.91 -26.56
N GLY A 276 -30.09 3.47 -25.69
CA GLY A 276 -30.40 2.99 -24.35
C GLY A 276 -30.65 1.48 -24.25
N ALA A 277 -30.25 0.66 -25.22
CA ALA A 277 -30.24 -0.78 -25.02
C ALA A 277 -29.28 -1.16 -23.88
N ASP A 278 -29.71 -2.11 -23.05
CA ASP A 278 -28.83 -2.67 -22.03
C ASP A 278 -27.70 -3.46 -22.69
N PRO A 279 -26.46 -3.35 -22.17
CA PRO A 279 -25.36 -4.12 -22.68
C PRO A 279 -25.59 -5.63 -22.43
N PRO A 280 -25.08 -6.51 -23.31
CA PRO A 280 -25.25 -7.96 -23.14
C PRO A 280 -24.64 -8.47 -21.83
N GLY A 281 -23.59 -7.80 -21.32
CA GLY A 281 -22.88 -8.19 -20.11
C GLY A 281 -22.03 -9.45 -20.30
N ASP A 282 -21.41 -9.89 -19.20
CA ASP A 282 -20.67 -11.15 -19.15
C ASP A 282 -20.74 -11.72 -17.72
N PRO A 283 -21.14 -12.99 -17.52
CA PRO A 283 -21.23 -13.60 -16.19
C PRO A 283 -19.91 -13.62 -15.41
N ALA A 284 -18.75 -13.60 -16.09
CA ALA A 284 -17.44 -13.56 -15.44
C ALA A 284 -17.14 -12.23 -14.73
N LEU A 285 -17.96 -11.20 -14.95
CA LEU A 285 -17.88 -9.91 -14.26
C LEU A 285 -18.57 -9.94 -12.89
N ASP A 286 -19.34 -10.99 -12.57
CA ASP A 286 -20.04 -11.12 -11.30
C ASP A 286 -19.10 -11.63 -10.18
N PRO A 287 -18.89 -10.87 -9.09
CA PRO A 287 -18.12 -11.31 -7.94
C PRO A 287 -18.81 -12.42 -7.11
N GLY A 288 -20.13 -12.58 -7.22
CA GLY A 288 -20.94 -13.50 -6.42
C GLY A 288 -20.49 -14.97 -6.52
N PRO A 289 -20.45 -15.57 -7.73
CA PRO A 289 -20.00 -16.95 -7.94
C PRO A 289 -18.56 -17.22 -7.47
N LEU A 290 -17.74 -16.16 -7.37
CA LEU A 290 -16.36 -16.23 -6.89
C LEU A 290 -16.25 -16.20 -5.35
N GLY A 291 -17.37 -16.06 -4.64
CA GLY A 291 -17.41 -15.93 -3.19
C GLY A 291 -16.89 -14.59 -2.69
N LEU A 292 -16.83 -13.55 -3.55
CA LEU A 292 -16.33 -12.23 -3.19
C LEU A 292 -17.48 -11.38 -2.62
N THR A 293 -17.81 -11.58 -1.34
CA THR A 293 -18.78 -10.71 -0.64
C THR A 293 -18.16 -9.33 -0.33
N PRO A 294 -18.98 -8.29 -0.08
CA PRO A 294 -18.46 -6.97 0.28
C PRO A 294 -17.46 -6.99 1.46
N GLU A 295 -17.71 -7.82 2.47
CA GLU A 295 -16.85 -7.98 3.64
C GLU A 295 -15.51 -8.64 3.28
N ILE A 296 -15.51 -9.57 2.33
CA ILE A 296 -14.30 -10.22 1.82
C ILE A 296 -13.51 -9.24 0.97
N MET A 297 -14.16 -8.54 0.05
CA MET A 297 -13.53 -7.53 -0.81
C MET A 297 -12.87 -6.41 0.00
N ALA A 298 -13.43 -6.04 1.15
CA ALA A 298 -12.85 -5.04 2.06
C ALA A 298 -11.56 -5.52 2.75
N ARG A 299 -11.30 -6.83 2.76
CA ARG A 299 -10.11 -7.43 3.38
C ARG A 299 -8.98 -7.70 2.39
N ILE A 300 -9.22 -7.56 1.07
CA ILE A 300 -8.24 -7.80 0.01
C ILE A 300 -7.55 -6.47 -0.31
N PRO A 301 -6.25 -6.29 -0.01
CA PRO A 301 -5.50 -5.11 -0.40
C PRO A 301 -5.40 -4.95 -1.93
N ALA A 302 -5.62 -3.73 -2.43
CA ALA A 302 -5.63 -3.44 -3.86
C ALA A 302 -4.25 -3.54 -4.52
N ASP A 303 -3.17 -3.31 -3.77
CA ASP A 303 -1.78 -3.40 -4.22
C ASP A 303 -1.39 -4.81 -4.69
N LEU A 304 -2.02 -5.85 -4.12
CA LEU A 304 -1.85 -7.24 -4.56
C LEU A 304 -2.42 -7.52 -5.96
N LEU A 305 -3.36 -6.70 -6.43
CA LEU A 305 -4.14 -6.96 -7.66
C LEU A 305 -3.51 -6.36 -8.92
N ARG A 306 -2.41 -5.60 -8.79
CA ARG A 306 -1.72 -4.92 -9.90
C ARG A 306 -2.68 -4.07 -10.74
N ILE A 307 -3.50 -3.28 -10.06
CA ILE A 307 -4.44 -2.32 -10.64
C ILE A 307 -3.94 -0.89 -10.40
N TYR A 308 -4.37 0.04 -11.24
CA TYR A 308 -3.97 1.45 -11.18
C TYR A 308 -5.12 2.41 -10.87
N VAL A 309 -6.33 1.88 -10.66
CA VAL A 309 -7.44 2.67 -10.11
C VAL A 309 -7.15 3.02 -8.64
N PRO A 310 -7.61 4.17 -8.13
CA PRO A 310 -7.44 4.49 -6.72
C PRO A 310 -8.22 3.53 -5.82
N GLY A 311 -7.73 3.28 -4.61
CA GLY A 311 -8.39 2.44 -3.59
C GLY A 311 -7.38 1.64 -2.77
N ARG A 312 -7.68 1.44 -1.49
CA ARG A 312 -6.83 0.64 -0.57
C ARG A 312 -7.18 -0.85 -0.62
N THR A 313 -8.43 -1.18 -0.94
CA THR A 313 -8.98 -2.54 -0.91
C THR A 313 -9.74 -2.83 -2.20
N LEU A 314 -10.03 -4.11 -2.49
CA LEU A 314 -10.87 -4.49 -3.61
C LEU A 314 -12.27 -3.88 -3.50
N ALA A 315 -12.85 -3.76 -2.29
CA ALA A 315 -14.15 -3.13 -2.11
C ALA A 315 -14.16 -1.66 -2.57
N GLU A 316 -13.06 -0.94 -2.35
CA GLU A 316 -12.91 0.45 -2.82
C GLU A 316 -12.57 0.55 -4.31
N ALA A 317 -11.79 -0.41 -4.83
CA ALA A 317 -11.30 -0.39 -6.20
C ALA A 317 -12.31 -0.93 -7.22
N TYR A 318 -13.11 -1.92 -6.85
CA TYR A 318 -14.04 -2.61 -7.74
C TYR A 318 -15.08 -1.67 -8.40
N PRO A 319 -15.75 -0.77 -7.67
CA PRO A 319 -16.66 0.20 -8.30
C PRO A 319 -15.97 1.07 -9.35
N ARG A 320 -14.71 1.44 -9.13
CA ARG A 320 -13.91 2.25 -10.06
C ARG A 320 -13.47 1.46 -11.29
N LEU A 321 -13.17 0.17 -11.12
CA LEU A 321 -12.92 -0.74 -12.23
C LEU A 321 -14.19 -0.87 -13.09
N GLN A 322 -15.36 -1.07 -12.49
CA GLN A 322 -16.63 -1.10 -13.21
C GLN A 322 -16.90 0.23 -13.94
N GLU A 323 -16.69 1.35 -13.27
CA GLU A 323 -16.87 2.67 -13.89
C GLU A 323 -15.94 2.89 -15.09
N THR A 324 -14.72 2.34 -15.02
CA THR A 324 -13.68 2.50 -16.04
C THR A 324 -13.88 1.59 -17.24
N TYR A 325 -14.16 0.31 -17.02
CA TYR A 325 -14.24 -0.68 -18.08
C TYR A 325 -15.66 -0.94 -18.59
N CYS A 326 -16.68 -0.62 -17.79
CA CYS A 326 -18.11 -0.82 -18.09
C CYS A 326 -18.89 0.50 -18.15
N GLY A 327 -18.19 1.64 -18.26
CA GLY A 327 -18.79 2.97 -18.37
C GLY A 327 -19.28 3.27 -19.79
N THR A 328 -19.10 4.52 -20.24
CA THR A 328 -19.45 4.97 -21.60
C THR A 328 -18.31 4.81 -22.60
N ILE A 329 -17.22 4.14 -22.20
CA ILE A 329 -16.06 3.85 -23.03
C ILE A 329 -15.75 2.36 -22.88
N ALA A 330 -15.56 1.68 -24.00
CA ALA A 330 -15.14 0.28 -24.05
C ALA A 330 -13.66 0.19 -24.43
N TYR A 331 -12.93 -0.65 -23.69
CA TYR A 331 -11.51 -0.93 -23.95
C TYR A 331 -11.35 -2.40 -24.30
N GLU A 332 -10.87 -2.66 -25.51
CA GLU A 332 -10.46 -3.99 -25.98
C GLU A 332 -8.97 -3.96 -26.26
N VAL A 333 -8.16 -4.21 -25.23
CA VAL A 333 -6.69 -4.07 -25.32
C VAL A 333 -5.95 -5.35 -24.94
N GLU A 334 -6.63 -6.30 -24.30
CA GLU A 334 -5.98 -7.49 -23.74
C GLU A 334 -5.53 -8.50 -24.78
N HIS A 335 -6.07 -8.42 -26.00
CA HIS A 335 -5.67 -9.23 -27.16
C HIS A 335 -4.32 -8.82 -27.77
N ILE A 336 -3.78 -7.65 -27.41
CA ILE A 336 -2.49 -7.17 -27.89
C ILE A 336 -1.37 -8.10 -27.42
N GLY A 337 -0.53 -8.56 -28.35
CA GLY A 337 0.57 -9.50 -28.04
C GLY A 337 1.67 -8.89 -27.17
N SER A 338 1.97 -7.60 -27.38
CA SER A 338 3.00 -6.87 -26.65
C SER A 338 2.64 -6.69 -25.17
N HIS A 339 3.48 -7.19 -24.26
CA HIS A 339 3.27 -7.02 -22.82
C HIS A 339 3.42 -5.56 -22.37
N GLN A 340 4.40 -4.85 -22.93
CA GLN A 340 4.69 -3.47 -22.58
C GLN A 340 3.53 -2.53 -22.95
N GLU A 341 2.97 -2.70 -24.16
CA GLU A 341 1.81 -1.91 -24.61
C GLU A 341 0.58 -2.16 -23.74
N ARG A 342 0.29 -3.42 -23.41
CA ARG A 342 -0.82 -3.74 -22.49
C ARG A 342 -0.63 -3.11 -21.12
N LEU A 343 0.59 -3.14 -20.57
CA LEU A 343 0.87 -2.53 -19.27
C LEU A 343 0.69 -1.01 -19.31
N TRP A 344 1.18 -0.37 -20.36
CA TRP A 344 1.02 1.07 -20.58
C TRP A 344 -0.46 1.45 -20.72
N LEU A 345 -1.21 0.75 -21.57
CA LEU A 345 -2.65 0.98 -21.74
C LEU A 345 -3.41 0.79 -20.43
N ARG A 346 -3.14 -0.27 -19.65
CA ARG A 346 -3.76 -0.46 -18.33
C ARG A 346 -3.51 0.73 -17.40
N GLN A 347 -2.27 1.26 -17.36
CA GLN A 347 -1.94 2.41 -16.53
C GLN A 347 -2.71 3.67 -16.96
N VAL A 348 -2.71 3.98 -18.26
CA VAL A 348 -3.42 5.14 -18.81
C VAL A 348 -4.93 5.04 -18.56
N ILE A 349 -5.51 3.87 -18.81
CA ILE A 349 -6.95 3.62 -18.64
C ILE A 349 -7.36 3.71 -17.16
N GLU A 350 -6.67 2.96 -16.29
CA GLU A 350 -7.08 2.82 -14.88
C GLU A 350 -6.69 4.02 -14.02
N SER A 351 -5.67 4.81 -14.39
CA SER A 351 -5.37 6.08 -13.73
C SER A 351 -6.45 7.14 -13.92
N GLY A 352 -7.34 6.96 -14.91
CA GLY A 352 -8.38 7.91 -15.25
C GLY A 352 -7.84 9.20 -15.88
N GLU A 353 -6.61 9.19 -16.42
CA GLU A 353 -5.96 10.37 -17.00
C GLU A 353 -6.86 11.09 -18.02
N HIS A 354 -7.53 10.30 -18.88
CA HIS A 354 -8.43 10.78 -19.93
C HIS A 354 -9.92 10.78 -19.56
N ARG A 355 -10.27 10.44 -18.30
CA ARG A 355 -11.66 10.45 -17.80
C ARG A 355 -11.94 11.65 -16.89
N LYS A 356 -11.10 12.68 -16.93
CA LYS A 356 -11.27 13.89 -16.14
C LYS A 356 -12.47 14.70 -16.66
N PRO A 357 -13.37 15.19 -15.78
CA PRO A 357 -14.48 16.04 -16.20
C PRO A 357 -13.98 17.29 -16.94
N LEU A 358 -14.66 17.64 -18.03
CA LEU A 358 -14.40 18.89 -18.74
C LEU A 358 -14.66 20.10 -17.83
N THR A 359 -13.79 21.12 -17.93
CA THR A 359 -14.01 22.41 -17.28
C THR A 359 -15.27 23.09 -17.83
N PRO A 360 -15.92 24.01 -17.09
CA PRO A 360 -17.09 24.74 -17.58
C PRO A 360 -16.85 25.42 -18.94
N GLU A 361 -15.66 25.95 -19.16
CA GLU A 361 -15.24 26.61 -20.40
C GLU A 361 -15.18 25.60 -21.55
N ARG A 362 -14.55 24.44 -21.34
CA ARG A 362 -14.49 23.36 -22.35
C ARG A 362 -15.89 22.81 -22.65
N LYS A 363 -16.76 22.70 -21.65
CA LYS A 363 -18.17 22.29 -21.85
C LYS A 363 -18.92 23.28 -22.74
N ARG A 364 -18.76 24.59 -22.53
CA ARG A 364 -19.37 25.62 -23.39
C ARG A 364 -18.81 25.56 -24.82
N LYS A 365 -17.50 25.38 -25.00
CA LYS A 365 -16.88 25.22 -26.33
C LYS A 365 -17.40 23.98 -27.05
N LEU A 366 -17.47 22.84 -26.36
CA LEU A 366 -18.03 21.59 -26.90
C LEU A 366 -19.49 21.77 -27.32
N LEU A 367 -20.32 22.37 -26.46
CA LEU A 367 -21.73 22.64 -26.77
C LEU A 367 -21.86 23.55 -28.00
N ALA A 368 -21.12 24.65 -28.06
CA ALA A 368 -21.12 25.55 -29.21
C ALA A 368 -20.73 24.83 -30.51
N ARG A 369 -19.75 23.92 -30.43
CA ARG A 369 -19.31 23.13 -31.57
C ARG A 369 -20.38 22.15 -32.05
N LEU A 370 -21.01 21.42 -31.13
CA LEU A 370 -22.14 20.54 -31.43
C LEU A 370 -23.33 21.34 -32.01
N THR A 371 -23.61 22.52 -31.49
CA THR A 371 -24.65 23.41 -32.03
C THR A 371 -24.34 23.84 -33.47
N ALA A 372 -23.08 24.14 -33.80
CA ALA A 372 -22.68 24.49 -35.16
C ALA A 372 -22.96 23.33 -36.13
N VAL A 373 -22.56 22.11 -35.74
CA VAL A 373 -22.78 20.87 -36.51
C VAL A 373 -24.27 20.63 -36.76
N GLU A 374 -25.08 20.65 -35.71
CA GLU A 374 -26.52 20.46 -35.80
C GLU A 374 -27.21 21.54 -36.63
N THR A 375 -26.76 22.80 -36.49
CA THR A 375 -27.34 23.94 -37.21
C THR A 375 -27.08 23.84 -38.71
N LEU A 376 -25.85 23.49 -39.12
CA LEU A 376 -25.53 23.29 -40.53
C LEU A 376 -26.39 22.17 -41.12
N GLU A 377 -26.52 21.06 -40.41
CA GLU A 377 -27.32 19.91 -40.85
C GLU A 377 -28.80 20.26 -41.00
N ARG A 378 -29.39 20.96 -40.02
CA ARG A 378 -30.78 21.46 -40.09
C ARG A 378 -30.98 22.47 -41.22
N PHE A 379 -29.99 23.35 -41.44
CA PHE A 379 -30.04 24.30 -42.55
C PHE A 379 -30.05 23.57 -43.89
N LEU A 380 -29.10 22.65 -44.12
CA LEU A 380 -29.03 21.85 -45.35
C LEU A 380 -30.31 21.06 -45.56
N HIS A 381 -30.91 20.52 -44.49
CA HIS A 381 -32.16 19.81 -44.58
C HIS A 381 -33.32 20.67 -45.07
N LYS A 382 -33.41 21.90 -44.55
CA LYS A 382 -34.49 22.84 -44.86
C LYS A 382 -34.30 23.52 -46.21
N ALA A 383 -33.07 23.92 -46.54
CA ALA A 383 -32.75 24.68 -47.74
C ALA A 383 -32.73 23.80 -49.00
N TYR A 384 -32.25 22.55 -48.91
CA TYR A 384 -32.03 21.67 -50.06
C TYR A 384 -32.85 20.39 -49.95
N LEU A 385 -34.19 20.55 -49.91
CA LEU A 385 -35.13 19.45 -49.78
C LEU A 385 -34.98 18.45 -50.96
N GLY A 386 -34.92 17.15 -50.64
CA GLY A 386 -34.81 16.09 -51.65
C GLY A 386 -33.40 15.86 -52.20
N GLN A 387 -32.41 16.73 -51.91
CA GLN A 387 -31.02 16.45 -52.25
C GLN A 387 -30.39 15.48 -51.23
N LYS A 388 -29.63 14.50 -51.74
CA LYS A 388 -28.80 13.63 -50.88
C LYS A 388 -27.68 14.47 -50.26
N ARG A 389 -27.48 14.33 -48.94
CA ARG A 389 -26.44 15.06 -48.19
C ARG A 389 -25.59 14.19 -47.27
N PHE A 390 -25.95 12.92 -47.12
CA PHE A 390 -25.28 11.96 -46.24
C PHE A 390 -25.11 12.50 -44.81
N SER A 391 -26.26 12.83 -44.22
CA SER A 391 -26.41 13.50 -42.93
C SER A 391 -25.49 12.98 -41.83
N ILE A 392 -24.99 13.91 -41.01
CA ILE A 392 -24.23 13.58 -39.80
C ILE A 392 -25.13 13.18 -38.62
N GLU A 393 -26.45 13.38 -38.69
CA GLU A 393 -27.36 13.20 -37.54
C GLU A 393 -27.12 11.86 -36.82
N GLY A 394 -26.89 11.94 -35.51
CA GLY A 394 -26.55 10.80 -34.65
C GLY A 394 -25.04 10.49 -34.56
N LEU A 395 -24.21 11.14 -35.37
CA LEU A 395 -22.74 11.09 -35.35
C LEU A 395 -22.11 12.48 -35.12
N ASP A 396 -22.85 13.41 -34.55
CA ASP A 396 -22.48 14.82 -34.37
C ASP A 396 -21.14 14.98 -33.62
N THR A 397 -20.86 14.06 -32.67
CA THR A 397 -19.62 13.98 -31.89
C THR A 397 -18.37 13.73 -32.75
N LEU A 398 -18.51 13.27 -34.00
CA LEU A 398 -17.38 13.09 -34.93
C LEU A 398 -16.57 14.37 -35.10
N VAL A 399 -17.23 15.52 -35.25
CA VAL A 399 -16.54 16.80 -35.49
C VAL A 399 -15.72 17.23 -34.26
N PRO A 400 -16.29 17.32 -33.04
CA PRO A 400 -15.49 17.59 -31.84
C PRO A 400 -14.38 16.57 -31.58
N MET A 401 -14.58 15.29 -31.94
CA MET A 401 -13.56 14.25 -31.80
C MET A 401 -12.36 14.50 -32.73
N LEU A 402 -12.63 14.87 -33.99
CA LEU A 402 -11.57 15.25 -34.93
C LEU A 402 -10.86 16.52 -34.49
N ASP A 403 -11.59 17.51 -33.97
CA ASP A 403 -11.00 18.74 -33.41
C ASP A 403 -9.95 18.41 -32.33
N GLU A 404 -10.35 17.63 -31.31
CA GLU A 404 -9.43 17.26 -30.22
C GLU A 404 -8.26 16.40 -30.74
N THR A 405 -8.51 15.51 -31.71
CA THR A 405 -7.44 14.67 -32.31
C THR A 405 -6.38 15.52 -33.01
N ILE A 406 -6.80 16.54 -33.78
CA ILE A 406 -5.90 17.46 -34.48
C ILE A 406 -5.14 18.33 -33.48
N GLU A 407 -5.79 18.84 -32.43
CA GLU A 407 -5.14 19.61 -31.36
C GLU A 407 -4.05 18.78 -30.64
N LEU A 408 -4.34 17.51 -30.33
CA LEU A 408 -3.37 16.60 -29.71
C LEU A 408 -2.20 16.28 -30.65
N ALA A 409 -2.47 16.07 -31.95
CA ALA A 409 -1.43 15.86 -32.94
C ALA A 409 -0.54 17.09 -33.10
N GLY A 410 -1.13 18.29 -33.14
CA GLY A 410 -0.41 19.57 -33.21
C GLY A 410 0.48 19.80 -31.99
N THR A 411 -0.04 19.54 -30.79
CA THR A 411 0.73 19.58 -29.53
C THR A 411 1.90 18.61 -29.54
N SER A 412 1.75 17.48 -30.23
CA SER A 412 2.80 16.47 -30.42
C SER A 412 3.77 16.79 -31.57
N GLY A 413 3.63 17.94 -32.23
CA GLY A 413 4.53 18.44 -33.27
C GLY A 413 4.09 18.16 -34.71
N ALA A 414 2.91 17.57 -34.93
CA ALA A 414 2.40 17.37 -36.28
C ALA A 414 2.08 18.72 -36.95
N ARG A 415 2.54 18.89 -38.21
CA ARG A 415 2.28 20.11 -39.01
C ARG A 415 1.27 19.90 -40.13
N ARG A 416 0.93 18.65 -40.44
CA ARG A 416 -0.03 18.27 -41.48
C ARG A 416 -0.81 17.04 -41.02
N VAL A 417 -2.11 17.05 -41.24
CA VAL A 417 -3.02 15.92 -40.98
C VAL A 417 -3.72 15.61 -42.30
N VAL A 418 -3.67 14.35 -42.72
CA VAL A 418 -4.37 13.86 -43.91
C VAL A 418 -5.48 12.93 -43.45
N LEU A 419 -6.71 13.23 -43.84
CA LEU A 419 -7.91 12.48 -43.43
C LEU A 419 -8.56 11.80 -44.63
N GLY A 420 -8.69 10.48 -44.58
CA GLY A 420 -9.58 9.72 -45.46
C GLY A 420 -10.91 9.44 -44.75
N MET A 421 -12.04 9.75 -45.38
CA MET A 421 -13.36 9.47 -44.81
C MET A 421 -14.39 9.07 -45.88
N ALA A 422 -15.42 8.33 -45.48
CA ALA A 422 -16.58 8.04 -46.32
C ALA A 422 -17.52 9.27 -46.43
N HIS A 423 -18.67 9.10 -47.09
CA HIS A 423 -19.60 10.19 -47.36
C HIS A 423 -20.37 10.71 -46.12
N ARG A 424 -20.54 9.89 -45.08
CA ARG A 424 -21.39 10.25 -43.92
C ARG A 424 -20.76 11.35 -43.07
N GLY A 425 -21.51 12.43 -42.85
CA GLY A 425 -21.06 13.61 -42.10
C GLY A 425 -19.97 14.42 -42.80
N ARG A 426 -19.70 14.15 -44.08
CA ARG A 426 -18.57 14.73 -44.80
C ARG A 426 -18.64 16.25 -44.93
N LEU A 427 -19.82 16.80 -45.23
CA LEU A 427 -20.01 18.24 -45.38
C LEU A 427 -19.73 18.99 -44.08
N ASN A 428 -20.11 18.39 -42.96
CA ASN A 428 -19.81 18.90 -41.63
C ASN A 428 -18.29 18.91 -41.35
N VAL A 429 -17.57 17.85 -41.72
CA VAL A 429 -16.10 17.81 -41.59
C VAL A 429 -15.42 18.83 -42.50
N LEU A 430 -15.88 18.99 -43.75
CA LEU A 430 -15.35 20.02 -44.65
C LEU A 430 -15.53 21.42 -44.09
N ALA A 431 -16.74 21.75 -43.64
CA ALA A 431 -17.05 23.07 -43.13
C ALA A 431 -16.29 23.38 -41.84
N HIS A 432 -16.32 22.44 -40.90
CA HIS A 432 -15.92 22.72 -39.53
C HIS A 432 -14.47 22.35 -39.24
N VAL A 433 -13.95 21.26 -39.82
CA VAL A 433 -12.59 20.77 -39.56
C VAL A 433 -11.61 21.23 -40.64
N VAL A 434 -11.94 21.05 -41.91
CA VAL A 434 -11.06 21.53 -43.00
C VAL A 434 -11.12 23.07 -43.11
N GLY A 435 -12.24 23.67 -42.72
CA GLY A 435 -12.43 25.12 -42.74
C GLY A 435 -12.90 25.64 -44.10
N LEU A 436 -13.56 24.78 -44.89
CA LEU A 436 -14.13 25.20 -46.16
C LEU A 436 -15.29 26.18 -45.90
N PRO A 437 -15.35 27.34 -46.60
CA PRO A 437 -16.43 28.30 -46.41
C PRO A 437 -17.80 27.69 -46.72
N TYR A 438 -18.83 28.10 -45.98
CA TYR A 438 -20.19 27.60 -46.20
C TYR A 438 -20.70 27.95 -47.60
N GLU A 439 -20.31 29.12 -48.11
CA GLU A 439 -20.64 29.61 -49.45
C GLU A 439 -20.18 28.62 -50.52
N THR A 440 -18.97 28.09 -50.40
CA THR A 440 -18.43 27.07 -51.31
C THR A 440 -19.26 25.78 -51.23
N ILE A 441 -19.63 25.37 -50.02
CA ILE A 441 -20.47 24.17 -49.83
C ILE A 441 -21.86 24.37 -50.44
N PHE A 442 -22.48 25.53 -50.23
CA PHE A 442 -23.83 25.84 -50.71
C PHE A 442 -23.87 25.98 -52.24
N ALA A 443 -22.83 26.57 -52.85
CA ALA A 443 -22.71 26.65 -54.30
C ALA A 443 -22.76 25.27 -54.99
N GLU A 444 -22.19 24.23 -54.37
CA GLU A 444 -22.25 22.85 -54.86
C GLU A 444 -23.68 22.24 -54.76
N PHE A 445 -24.56 22.77 -53.92
CA PHE A 445 -25.98 22.41 -53.91
C PHE A 445 -26.80 23.16 -54.97
N GLU A 446 -26.32 24.31 -55.41
CA GLU A 446 -26.98 25.19 -56.40
C GLU A 446 -26.48 24.96 -57.84
N GLY A 447 -25.59 23.98 -58.03
CA GLY A 447 -25.13 23.51 -59.34
C GLY A 447 -23.73 23.97 -59.74
N GLY A 448 -22.89 24.41 -58.79
CA GLY A 448 -21.45 24.65 -58.98
C GLY A 448 -21.12 25.83 -59.91
N ARG A 449 -22.11 26.66 -60.25
CA ARG A 449 -21.93 27.80 -61.15
C ARG A 449 -21.72 29.05 -60.30
N HIS A 450 -20.53 29.66 -60.39
CA HIS A 450 -20.18 31.02 -59.93
C HIS A 450 -19.40 31.19 -58.60
N VAL A 451 -18.44 30.33 -58.27
CA VAL A 451 -17.42 30.67 -57.25
C VAL A 451 -16.03 30.21 -57.70
N GLU A 452 -15.01 31.08 -57.62
CA GLU A 452 -13.61 30.65 -57.75
C GLU A 452 -13.28 29.69 -56.59
N GLY A 453 -12.86 28.45 -56.90
CA GLY A 453 -12.53 27.44 -55.88
C GLY A 453 -13.63 26.40 -55.59
N THR A 454 -14.37 25.95 -56.61
CA THR A 454 -15.26 24.78 -56.51
C THR A 454 -14.47 23.51 -56.16
N LEU A 455 -15.11 22.58 -55.45
CA LEU A 455 -14.51 21.27 -55.16
C LEU A 455 -14.39 20.42 -56.45
N THR A 456 -15.19 20.75 -57.46
CA THR A 456 -15.11 20.20 -58.81
C THR A 456 -14.06 20.94 -59.65
N PRO A 457 -12.99 20.28 -60.13
CA PRO A 457 -12.02 20.90 -61.04
C PRO A 457 -12.65 21.23 -62.40
N GLU A 458 -12.31 22.38 -62.98
CA GLU A 458 -12.71 22.72 -64.34
C GLU A 458 -12.14 21.69 -65.34
N GLY A 459 -13.00 21.09 -66.17
CA GLY A 459 -12.60 20.27 -67.33
C GLY A 459 -12.69 18.74 -67.18
N GLY A 460 -13.13 18.19 -66.04
CA GLY A 460 -13.42 16.76 -65.87
C GLY A 460 -14.91 16.42 -66.04
N THR A 461 -15.28 15.14 -66.17
CA THR A 461 -16.69 14.67 -66.20
C THR A 461 -17.46 14.96 -64.91
N GLY A 462 -16.82 15.56 -63.90
CA GLY A 462 -17.33 15.79 -62.56
C GLY A 462 -17.45 14.49 -61.76
N ASP A 463 -17.28 14.58 -60.45
CA ASP A 463 -17.75 13.59 -59.50
C ASP A 463 -18.69 14.29 -58.50
N VAL A 464 -19.50 13.54 -57.76
CA VAL A 464 -20.43 14.13 -56.80
C VAL A 464 -19.67 14.89 -55.71
N LYS A 465 -20.25 16.00 -55.25
CA LYS A 465 -19.68 16.95 -54.25
C LYS A 465 -19.13 16.34 -52.94
N TYR A 466 -19.39 15.07 -52.66
CA TYR A 466 -18.90 14.33 -51.50
C TYR A 466 -17.65 13.47 -51.79
N HIS A 467 -17.10 13.48 -53.00
CA HIS A 467 -15.91 12.67 -53.37
C HIS A 467 -14.63 13.50 -53.56
N HIS A 468 -14.74 14.79 -53.87
CA HIS A 468 -13.58 15.65 -54.11
C HIS A 468 -12.79 15.90 -52.84
N GLY A 469 -11.46 15.92 -52.93
CA GLY A 469 -10.58 16.31 -51.82
C GLY A 469 -10.72 17.81 -51.49
N ALA A 470 -10.25 18.19 -50.31
CA ALA A 470 -10.18 19.59 -49.91
C ALA A 470 -8.97 19.80 -49.00
N ASP A 471 -8.36 20.97 -49.11
CA ASP A 471 -7.26 21.41 -48.27
C ASP A 471 -7.67 22.68 -47.52
N GLY A 472 -7.16 22.84 -46.31
CA GLY A 472 -7.46 24.00 -45.48
C GLY A 472 -6.51 24.13 -44.30
N VAL A 473 -6.72 25.17 -43.50
CA VAL A 473 -5.87 25.49 -42.35
C VAL A 473 -6.68 25.35 -41.09
N TYR A 474 -6.26 24.44 -40.21
CA TYR A 474 -6.78 24.32 -38.86
C TYR A 474 -5.86 25.09 -37.91
N GLN A 475 -6.40 26.08 -37.20
CA GLN A 475 -5.63 26.81 -36.19
C GLN A 475 -5.76 26.11 -34.85
N THR A 476 -4.62 25.66 -34.32
CA THR A 476 -4.56 24.98 -33.01
C THR A 476 -4.55 26.01 -31.88
N ALA A 477 -4.86 25.58 -30.66
CA ALA A 477 -4.77 26.46 -29.48
C ALA A 477 -3.34 26.98 -29.23
N ALA A 478 -2.32 26.23 -29.69
CA ALA A 478 -0.92 26.58 -29.55
C ALA A 478 -0.37 27.50 -30.66
N GLY A 479 -1.18 27.82 -31.68
CA GLY A 479 -0.75 28.50 -32.91
C GLY A 479 -0.60 27.51 -34.04
#